data_AF-A0A146EYH4-F1
#
_entry.id   AF-A0A146EYH4-F1
#
_cell.length_a   1.000
_cell.length_b   1.000
_cell.length_c   1.000
_cell.angle_alpha   90.00
_cell.angle_beta   90.00
_cell.angle_gamma   90.00
#
_symmetry.space_group_name_H-M   'P 1'
#
loop_
_entity.id
_entity.type
_entity.pdbx_description
1 polymer ?
#
loop_
_entity_poly.entity_id
_entity_poly.type
_entity_poly.pdbx_seq_one_letter_code
_entity_poly.pdbx_strand_id
1 'polypeptide(L)' 'MPGAPASFSAKVWAMTWNHGLAIRACNDRDDGADWYKAILVGPEGQEVQLFQARLIEKVNSDMESYLDYYESKSLL' A
#
# COMPACT_ATOMS: atom_id res chain seq x y z
N MET A 1 -14.68 9.13 15.76
CA MET A 1 -14.62 7.96 14.87
C MET A 1 -13.23 7.36 15.02
N PRO A 2 -13.07 6.05 15.29
CA PRO A 2 -11.77 5.40 15.16
C PRO A 2 -11.25 5.65 13.73
N GLY A 3 -9.95 5.90 13.63
CA GLY A 3 -9.30 6.68 12.57
C GLY A 3 -9.78 6.40 11.16
N ALA A 4 -10.06 7.47 10.41
CA ALA A 4 -10.19 7.39 8.96
C ALA A 4 -8.98 6.61 8.40
N PRO A 5 -9.20 5.63 7.51
CA PRO A 5 -8.12 4.82 6.97
C PRO A 5 -7.09 5.73 6.30
N ALA A 6 -5.84 5.29 6.32
CA ALA A 6 -4.74 6.03 5.72
C ALA A 6 -5.10 6.40 4.26
N SER A 7 -5.02 7.68 3.92
CA SER A 7 -5.42 8.20 2.61
C SER A 7 -4.38 7.78 1.56
N PHE A 8 -4.51 6.59 1.00
CA PHE A 8 -3.70 6.22 -0.16
C PHE A 8 -4.05 7.11 -1.36
N SER A 9 -3.06 7.41 -2.19
CA SER A 9 -3.27 8.23 -3.38
C SER A 9 -4.25 7.56 -4.34
N ALA A 10 -4.93 8.35 -5.16
CA ALA A 10 -5.81 7.83 -6.21
C ALA A 10 -5.03 6.92 -7.20
N LYS A 11 -3.74 7.21 -7.42
CA LYS A 11 -2.86 6.42 -8.29
C LYS A 11 -2.65 5.02 -7.71
N VAL A 12 -2.34 4.92 -6.41
CA VAL A 12 -2.17 3.62 -5.71
C VAL A 12 -3.45 2.80 -5.78
N TRP A 13 -4.62 3.40 -5.53
CA TRP A 13 -5.91 2.70 -5.64
C TRP A 13 -6.18 2.20 -7.07
N ALA A 14 -5.96 3.03 -8.08
CA ALA A 14 -6.20 2.65 -9.47
C ALA A 14 -5.27 1.50 -9.93
N MET A 15 -3.97 1.59 -9.63
CA MET A 15 -2.99 0.58 -10.05
C MET A 15 -3.22 -0.75 -9.33
N THR A 16 -3.50 -0.73 -8.02
CA THR A 16 -3.79 -1.97 -7.28
C THR A 16 -5.03 -2.66 -7.84
N TRP A 17 -6.11 -1.93 -8.10
CA TRP A 17 -7.30 -2.47 -8.77
C TRP A 17 -6.99 -3.07 -10.14
N ASN A 18 -6.26 -2.34 -11.00
CA ASN A 18 -5.95 -2.78 -12.36
C ASN A 18 -5.09 -4.06 -12.41
N HIS A 19 -4.26 -4.29 -11.39
CA HIS A 19 -3.42 -5.48 -11.28
C HIS A 19 -4.03 -6.60 -10.43
N GLY A 20 -5.29 -6.46 -10.00
CA GLY A 20 -5.96 -7.47 -9.16
C GLY A 20 -5.34 -7.60 -7.76
N LEU A 21 -4.68 -6.54 -7.29
CA LEU A 21 -4.06 -6.46 -5.98
C LEU A 21 -5.02 -5.79 -4.98
N ALA A 22 -4.89 -6.16 -3.71
CA ALA A 22 -5.57 -5.51 -2.60
C ALA A 22 -4.57 -4.85 -1.64
N ILE A 23 -5.02 -3.81 -0.93
CA ILE A 23 -4.22 -3.13 0.10
C ILE A 23 -4.78 -3.50 1.47
N ARG A 24 -3.96 -4.10 2.33
CA ARG A 24 -4.25 -4.21 3.76
C ARG A 24 -3.42 -3.18 4.51
N ALA A 25 -4.08 -2.22 5.13
CA ALA A 25 -3.41 -1.15 5.86
C ALA A 25 -3.73 -1.21 7.35
N CYS A 26 -2.72 -1.01 8.18
CA CYS A 26 -2.88 -0.77 9.61
C CYS A 26 -2.25 0.58 9.94
N ASN A 27 -2.99 1.39 10.68
CA ASN A 27 -2.45 2.55 11.37
C ASN A 27 -2.44 2.16 12.85
N ASP A 28 -1.35 1.55 13.29
CA ASP A 28 -1.21 1.17 14.69
C ASP A 28 -0.88 2.45 15.45
N ARG A 29 -1.92 3.21 15.78
CA ARG A 29 -1.81 4.42 16.61
C ARG A 29 -1.87 4.08 18.10
N ASP A 30 -2.32 2.87 18.43
CA ASP A 30 -2.64 2.48 19.80
C ASP A 30 -1.41 1.93 20.55
N ASP A 31 -0.34 1.56 19.85
CA ASP A 31 0.94 1.12 20.45
C ASP A 31 1.94 2.28 20.69
N GLY A 32 1.59 3.51 20.31
CA GLY A 32 2.46 4.69 20.40
C GLY A 32 3.52 4.77 19.30
N ALA A 33 3.48 3.89 18.29
CA ALA A 33 4.31 4.00 17.11
C ALA A 33 3.63 4.93 16.08
N ASP A 34 4.31 6.01 15.68
CA ASP A 34 3.85 6.90 14.60
C ASP A 34 4.02 6.26 13.21
N TRP A 35 3.72 4.97 13.06
CA TRP A 35 4.15 4.17 11.90
C TRP A 35 2.93 3.68 11.12
N TYR A 36 2.92 3.95 9.81
CA TYR A 36 1.93 3.45 8.86
C TYR A 36 2.45 2.17 8.23
N LYS A 37 1.60 1.14 8.18
CA LYS A 37 1.90 -0.14 7.54
C LYS A 37 0.89 -0.41 6.43
N ALA A 38 1.38 -0.79 5.25
CA ALA A 38 0.56 -1.22 4.13
C ALA A 38 1.13 -2.50 3.51
N ILE A 39 0.28 -3.46 3.19
CA ILE A 39 0.63 -4.72 2.56
C ILE A 39 -0.13 -4.82 1.24
N LEU A 40 0.59 -5.03 0.15
CA LEU A 40 0.01 -5.44 -1.12
C LEU A 40 -0.25 -6.94 -1.08
N VAL A 41 -1.47 -7.33 -1.39
CA VAL A 41 -1.94 -8.71 -1.36
C VAL A 41 -2.37 -9.11 -2.77
N GLY A 42 -1.91 -10.27 -3.22
CA GLY A 42 -2.25 -10.82 -4.53
C GLY A 42 -3.64 -11.47 -4.57
N PRO A 43 -4.08 -11.91 -5.76
CA PRO A 43 -5.41 -12.51 -5.95
C PRO A 43 -5.69 -13.74 -5.07
N GLU A 44 -4.66 -14.49 -4.69
CA GLU A 44 -4.78 -15.70 -3.85
C GLU A 44 -4.61 -15.39 -2.36
N GLY A 45 -4.59 -14.11 -1.99
CA GLY A 45 -4.42 -13.68 -0.60
C GLY A 45 -2.97 -13.71 -0.12
N GLN A 46 -2.00 -14.00 -1.01
CA GLN A 46 -0.58 -13.99 -0.69
C GLN A 46 -0.05 -12.56 -0.51
N GLU A 47 0.83 -12.35 0.47
CA GLU A 47 1.52 -11.07 0.62
C GLU A 47 2.55 -10.92 -0.50
N VAL A 48 2.39 -9.85 -1.28
CA VAL A 48 3.28 -9.51 -2.41
C VAL A 48 4.40 -8.61 -1.93
N GLN A 49 4.07 -7.57 -1.15
CA GLN A 49 5.03 -6.60 -0.66
C GLN A 49 4.53 -5.88 0.60
N LEU A 50 5.45 -5.64 1.54
CA LEU A 50 5.22 -4.85 2.74
C LEU A 50 5.85 -3.45 2.60
N PHE A 51 5.10 -2.44 3.02
CA PHE A 51 5.53 -1.04 3.12
C PHE A 51 5.30 -0.56 4.55
N GLN A 52 6.28 0.15 5.10
CA GLN A 52 6.20 0.72 6.43
C GLN A 52 6.99 2.03 6.50
N ALA A 53 6.35 3.09 6.96
CA ALA A 53 7.00 4.38 7.15
C ALA A 53 6.33 5.21 8.23
N ARG A 54 7.04 6.21 8.77
CA ARG A 54 6.47 7.13 9.76
C ARG A 54 5.43 8.10 9.21
N LEU A 55 5.36 8.26 7.89
CA LEU A 55 4.46 9.17 7.20
C LEU A 55 3.73 8.41 6.10
N ILE A 56 2.42 8.66 5.97
CA ILE A 56 1.59 7.99 4.95
C ILE A 56 2.00 8.39 3.53
N GLU A 57 2.47 9.62 3.33
CA GLU A 57 2.99 10.12 2.06
C GLU A 57 4.20 9.31 1.60
N LYS A 58 5.03 8.85 2.55
CA LYS A 58 6.19 8.01 2.24
C LYS A 58 5.75 6.61 1.81
N VAL A 59 4.77 6.03 2.50
CA VAL A 59 4.16 4.75 2.08
C VAL A 59 3.57 4.88 0.67
N ASN A 60 2.83 5.97 0.37
CA ASN A 60 2.31 6.22 -0.96
C ASN A 60 3.42 6.29 -2.02
N SER A 61 4.46 7.09 -1.79
CA SER A 61 5.58 7.21 -2.72
C SER A 61 6.28 5.87 -2.99
N ASP A 62 6.47 5.05 -1.97
CA ASP A 62 7.12 3.75 -2.10
C ASP A 62 6.22 2.75 -2.85
N MET A 63 4.92 2.75 -2.58
CA MET A 63 3.94 1.92 -3.28
C MET A 63 3.79 2.31 -4.74
N GLU A 64 3.73 3.60 -5.06
CA GLU A 64 3.69 4.07 -6.45
C GLU A 64 4.92 3.63 -7.23
N SER A 65 6.12 3.79 -6.64
CA SER A 65 7.37 3.38 -7.28
C SER A 65 7.42 1.86 -7.52
N TYR A 66 6.93 1.08 -6.57
CA TYR A 66 6.85 -0.38 -6.71
C TYR A 66 5.86 -0.79 -7.81
N LEU A 67 4.68 -0.18 -7.85
CA LEU A 67 3.64 -0.50 -8.82
C LEU A 67 4.04 -0.08 -10.24
N ASP A 68 4.71 1.07 -10.40
CA ASP A 68 5.28 1.49 -11.68
C ASP A 68 6.31 0.46 -12.19
N TYR A 69 7.16 -0.05 -11.29
CA TYR A 69 8.09 -1.12 -11.63
C TYR A 69 7.39 -2.44 -11.98
N TYR A 70 6.36 -2.80 -11.22
CA TYR A 70 5.57 -4.01 -11.43
C TYR A 70 4.88 -4.01 -12.81
N GLU A 71 4.28 -2.89 -13.20
CA GLU A 71 3.68 -2.69 -14.52
C GLU A 71 4.73 -2.85 -15.64
N SER A 72 5.91 -2.22 -15.48
CA SER A 72 6.99 -2.32 -16.46
C SER A 72 7.51 -3.75 -16.67
N LYS A 73 7.47 -4.58 -15.63
CA LYS A 73 7.85 -6.00 -15.70
C LYS A 73 6.75 -6.90 -16.24
N SER A 74 5.48 -6.59 -15.98
CA SER A 74 4.35 -7.37 -16.50
C SER A 74 4.18 -7.23 -18.02
N LEU A 75 4.82 -6.23 -18.63
CA LEU A 75 4.81 -5.96 -20.07
C LEU A 75 5.96 -6.64 -20.84
N LEU A 76 6.80 -7.43 -20.16
CA LEU A 76 7.88 -8.26 -20.72
C LEU A 76 7.49 -9.74 -20.72
#